data_AF-A0A0D2N047-F1
#
_entry.id   AF-A0A0D2N047-F1
#
_cell.length_a   1.000
_cell.length_b   1.000
_cell.length_c   1.000
_cell.angle_alpha   90.00
_cell.angle_beta   90.00
_cell.angle_gamma   90.00
#
_symmetry.space_group_name_H-M   'P 1'
#
loop_
_entity.id
_entity.type
_entity.pdbx_description
1 polymer ?
#
loop_
_entity_poly.entity_id
_entity_poly.type
_entity_poly.pdbx_seq_one_letter_code
_entity_poly.pdbx_strand_id
1 'polypeptide(L)'
;MAAAVAGVLRATAEYYGALLYCLATRCNIEGCPLLQHDTAALVHVYSLAKTLQLWAVPHYRAPTFGADMRANLRNVAIPGTGVPLSWFCASWWLALLFMLVVNPIACLLGAVYAAEGGSARGSWLGKVAGRYRGLLLAPSHWFATWRLNCVLVAWHAAVGGSARDYALEDKAPFLLEADRLGLPVAPFVKAPRVFVKHRSIEGGQGIHVFDNFTAGGDWIVSEALDNAPCLARMLPRGAPLSTFRVVTASVVWLEDREAQRQGATALTSAALAAAAVAAGAGPQAAAAPAAPGGKAQGAAGPGGHVPTGGDSGRRHGQLAKLQLSPLPQDIHTPPPWRRSPSPSPGARRIVSRSPSPGIRSLLAGRRSRASRSPPLPVSTSVQQAGGTPRLLNSDDGSGGAGWHSPTGRSGATSSSSSAMYERSIEVLTSVFRAGLAGAKTDHVSICFPVDDAGELGCGVTANHWYNLGWRHVMRIPASASATWEEHPQSGHLVAGQVIPDWWASVASLALQAHALLAPAVPLIGWDVALPAEGEPCLLEMNISANNFNGAYDREGYADLLCSFFAELGRAEEEQRLAGRAG
;
A
#
# COMPACT_ATOMS: atom_id res chain seq x y z
N MET A 1 19.64 32.58 19.03
CA MET A 1 19.80 32.70 17.56
C MET A 1 21.01 31.91 17.07
N ALA A 2 22.24 32.24 17.49
CA ALA A 2 23.47 31.57 17.05
C ALA A 2 23.43 30.03 17.16
N ALA A 3 23.00 29.49 18.32
CA ALA A 3 22.89 28.04 18.51
C ALA A 3 21.90 27.35 17.55
N ALA A 4 20.80 28.01 17.20
CA ALA A 4 19.81 27.47 16.27
C ALA A 4 20.33 27.45 14.82
N VAL A 5 20.97 28.53 14.39
CA VAL A 5 21.66 28.59 13.08
C VAL A 5 22.74 27.53 13.00
N ALA A 6 23.55 27.38 14.05
CA ALA A 6 24.56 26.32 14.15
C ALA A 6 23.94 24.92 14.07
N GLY A 7 22.75 24.71 14.65
CA GLY A 7 22.01 23.44 14.53
C GLY A 7 21.59 23.12 13.10
N VAL A 8 21.06 24.11 12.36
CA VAL A 8 20.69 23.96 10.94
C VAL A 8 21.93 23.65 10.08
N LEU A 9 23.02 24.41 10.28
CA LEU A 9 24.27 24.20 9.55
C LEU A 9 24.88 22.82 9.85
N ARG A 10 24.88 22.40 11.12
CA ARG A 10 25.36 21.07 11.53
C ARG A 10 24.56 19.95 10.87
N ALA A 11 23.23 19.99 10.94
CA ALA A 11 22.38 18.97 10.33
C ALA A 11 22.59 18.89 8.80
N THR A 12 22.78 20.04 8.14
CA THR A 12 23.09 20.11 6.71
C THR A 12 24.46 19.51 6.39
N ALA A 13 25.48 19.81 7.20
CA ALA A 13 26.83 19.27 7.03
C ALA A 13 26.87 17.75 7.25
N GLU A 14 26.17 17.24 8.27
CA GLU A 14 26.02 15.79 8.51
C GLU A 14 25.31 15.11 7.35
N TYR A 15 24.22 15.69 6.85
CA TYR A 15 23.48 15.18 5.69
C TYR A 15 24.37 15.06 4.45
N TYR A 16 25.03 16.15 4.04
CA TYR A 16 25.89 16.12 2.86
C TYR A 16 27.13 15.25 3.07
N GLY A 17 27.74 15.30 4.25
CA GLY A 17 28.90 14.50 4.59
C GLY A 17 28.60 13.00 4.41
N ALA A 18 27.52 12.52 5.01
CA ALA A 18 27.12 11.12 4.92
C ALA A 18 26.67 10.75 3.50
N LEU A 19 25.82 11.56 2.85
CA LEU A 19 25.34 11.28 1.49
C LEU A 19 26.49 11.21 0.47
N LEU A 20 27.37 12.22 0.46
CA LEU A 20 28.49 12.28 -0.47
C LEU A 20 29.52 11.18 -0.17
N TYR A 21 29.77 10.86 1.10
CA TYR A 21 30.65 9.75 1.47
C TYR A 21 30.11 8.42 0.90
N CYS A 22 28.84 8.08 1.16
CA CYS A 22 28.22 6.85 0.67
C CYS A 22 28.18 6.79 -0.87
N LEU A 23 27.94 7.92 -1.54
CA LEU A 23 27.96 7.99 -3.01
C LEU A 23 29.36 7.78 -3.59
N ALA A 24 30.38 8.37 -2.97
CA ALA A 24 31.76 8.31 -3.46
C ALA A 24 32.41 6.94 -3.20
N THR A 25 32.20 6.37 -2.01
CA THR A 25 32.85 5.12 -1.60
C THR A 25 32.07 3.88 -1.97
N ARG A 26 30.73 3.99 -2.14
CA ARG A 26 29.82 2.85 -2.23
C ARG A 26 30.03 1.85 -1.09
N CYS A 27 30.39 2.34 0.10
CA CYS A 27 30.61 1.49 1.26
C CYS A 27 29.32 0.76 1.67
N ASN A 28 29.48 -0.33 2.40
CA ASN A 28 28.37 -0.89 3.17
C ASN A 28 27.94 0.11 4.27
N ILE A 29 26.71 0.00 4.77
CA ILE A 29 26.17 0.90 5.81
C ILE A 29 27.03 0.88 7.09
N GLU A 30 27.58 -0.28 7.45
CA GLU A 30 28.51 -0.45 8.58
C GLU A 30 29.85 0.27 8.37
N GLY A 31 30.23 0.50 7.11
CA GLY A 31 31.45 1.22 6.74
C GLY A 31 31.30 2.74 6.68
N CYS A 32 30.10 3.28 6.95
CA CYS A 32 29.87 4.73 6.99
C CYS A 32 30.26 5.28 8.37
N PRO A 33 31.34 6.07 8.53
CA PRO A 33 31.75 6.55 9.85
C PRO A 33 30.83 7.66 10.40
N LEU A 34 29.95 8.21 9.57
CA LEU A 34 29.05 9.31 9.91
C LEU A 34 27.69 8.78 10.35
N LEU A 35 27.02 9.50 11.26
CA LEU A 35 25.67 9.19 11.77
C LEU A 35 25.52 7.86 12.55
N GLN A 36 26.61 7.16 12.88
CA GLN A 36 26.59 5.90 13.64
C GLN A 36 25.92 5.98 15.03
N HIS A 37 25.76 7.19 15.57
CA HIS A 37 25.07 7.44 16.85
C HIS A 37 23.55 7.60 16.71
N ASP A 38 23.02 7.56 15.49
CA ASP A 38 21.61 7.78 15.16
C ASP A 38 21.23 6.85 14.00
N THR A 39 20.82 5.61 14.33
CA THR A 39 20.52 4.56 13.33
C THR A 39 19.47 5.03 12.31
N ALA A 40 18.44 5.73 12.76
CA ALA A 40 17.39 6.25 11.88
C ALA A 40 17.96 7.24 10.87
N ALA A 41 18.84 8.15 11.30
CA ALA A 41 19.51 9.09 10.41
C ALA A 41 20.46 8.39 9.42
N LEU A 42 21.26 7.44 9.92
CA LEU A 42 22.17 6.66 9.09
C LEU A 42 21.41 5.90 8.00
N VAL A 43 20.39 5.11 8.37
CA VAL A 43 19.55 4.33 7.46
C VAL A 43 18.88 5.24 6.42
N HIS A 44 18.33 6.37 6.85
CA HIS A 44 17.70 7.31 5.94
C HIS A 44 18.69 7.84 4.89
N VAL A 45 19.79 8.45 5.31
CA VAL A 45 20.75 9.08 4.40
C VAL A 45 21.45 8.04 3.53
N TYR A 46 21.76 6.87 4.08
CA TYR A 46 22.31 5.74 3.32
C TYR A 46 21.33 5.28 2.22
N SER A 47 20.03 5.17 2.52
CA SER A 47 19.02 4.79 1.52
C SER A 47 18.89 5.79 0.38
N LEU A 48 19.13 7.09 0.63
CA LEU A 48 19.16 8.11 -0.42
C LEU A 48 20.35 7.90 -1.36
N ALA A 49 21.53 7.62 -0.81
CA ALA A 49 22.70 7.26 -1.62
C ALA A 49 22.41 5.98 -2.44
N LYS A 50 21.83 4.97 -1.80
CA LYS A 50 21.52 3.68 -2.44
C LYS A 50 20.46 3.81 -3.54
N THR A 51 19.48 4.69 -3.38
CA THR A 51 18.51 5.04 -4.42
C THR A 51 19.19 5.44 -5.73
N LEU A 52 20.23 6.27 -5.65
CA LEU A 52 20.99 6.70 -6.82
C LEU A 52 21.89 5.60 -7.39
N GLN A 53 22.43 4.72 -6.53
CA GLN A 53 23.25 3.58 -6.96
C GLN A 53 22.43 2.50 -7.66
N LEU A 54 21.19 2.27 -7.22
CA LEU A 54 20.27 1.28 -7.82
C LEU A 54 19.61 1.77 -9.11
N TRP A 55 19.80 3.03 -9.51
CA TRP A 55 19.01 3.69 -10.56
C TRP A 55 18.83 2.89 -11.85
N ALA A 56 19.89 2.23 -12.32
CA ALA A 56 19.91 1.44 -13.55
C ALA A 56 19.81 -0.08 -13.31
N VAL A 57 19.69 -0.51 -12.05
CA VAL A 57 19.56 -1.93 -11.68
C VAL A 57 18.18 -2.43 -12.12
N PRO A 58 18.09 -3.64 -12.71
CA PRO A 58 16.81 -4.27 -13.03
C PRO A 58 15.88 -4.30 -11.82
N HIS A 59 14.59 -4.07 -12.04
CA HIS A 59 13.60 -4.05 -10.98
C HIS A 59 12.57 -5.16 -11.21
N TYR A 60 12.04 -5.74 -10.14
CA TYR A 60 11.18 -6.93 -10.25
C TYR A 60 9.82 -6.65 -10.94
N ARG A 61 9.37 -5.40 -11.01
CA ARG A 61 8.13 -4.99 -11.72
C ARG A 61 8.33 -3.93 -12.81
N ALA A 62 9.56 -3.51 -13.08
CA ALA A 62 9.85 -2.46 -14.07
C ALA A 62 11.22 -2.70 -14.72
N PRO A 63 11.50 -2.14 -15.91
CA PRO A 63 12.79 -2.37 -16.57
C PRO A 63 14.01 -1.98 -15.72
N THR A 64 13.89 -0.92 -14.91
CA THR A 64 14.92 -0.47 -13.97
C THR A 64 14.27 0.16 -12.73
N PHE A 65 15.02 0.27 -11.63
CA PHE A 65 14.56 0.97 -10.44
C PHE A 65 14.21 2.45 -10.72
N GLY A 66 14.97 3.15 -11.56
CA GLY A 66 14.65 4.52 -11.95
C GLY A 66 13.32 4.64 -12.73
N ALA A 67 13.00 3.65 -13.56
CA ALA A 67 11.69 3.58 -14.24
C ALA A 67 10.55 3.35 -13.24
N ASP A 68 10.76 2.45 -12.28
CA ASP A 68 9.83 2.21 -11.18
C ASP A 68 9.55 3.47 -10.36
N MET A 69 10.61 4.17 -9.93
CA MET A 69 10.51 5.42 -9.20
C MET A 69 9.67 6.46 -9.94
N ARG A 70 9.90 6.62 -11.24
CA ARG A 70 9.15 7.58 -12.07
C ARG A 70 7.67 7.24 -12.13
N ALA A 71 7.34 5.95 -12.30
CA ALA A 71 5.96 5.48 -12.34
C ALA A 71 5.25 5.71 -11.00
N ASN A 72 5.90 5.35 -9.89
CA ASN A 72 5.34 5.47 -8.54
C ASN A 72 5.17 6.92 -8.08
N LEU A 73 6.12 7.79 -8.42
CA LEU A 73 6.12 9.18 -8.00
C LEU A 73 5.36 10.11 -8.96
N ARG A 74 4.64 9.55 -9.95
CA ARG A 74 3.81 10.33 -10.88
C ARG A 74 2.64 11.02 -10.19
N ASN A 75 2.09 10.37 -9.17
CA ASN A 75 0.89 10.81 -8.46
C ASN A 75 1.19 11.46 -7.09
N VAL A 76 2.46 11.67 -6.77
CA VAL A 76 2.88 12.25 -5.49
C VAL A 76 3.54 13.59 -5.75
N ALA A 77 3.05 14.65 -5.09
CA ALA A 77 3.60 15.98 -5.16
C ALA A 77 4.53 16.28 -3.98
N ILE A 78 5.46 17.21 -4.17
CA ILE A 78 6.13 17.88 -3.05
C ILE A 78 5.03 18.65 -2.28
N PRO A 79 4.84 18.38 -0.96
CA PRO A 79 3.79 19.00 -0.17
C PRO A 79 3.75 20.53 -0.32
N GLY A 80 2.55 21.08 -0.48
CA GLY A 80 2.32 22.53 -0.64
C GLY A 80 2.63 23.10 -2.04
N THR A 81 3.30 22.37 -2.92
CA THR A 81 3.70 22.87 -4.25
C THR A 81 2.85 22.34 -5.40
N GLY A 82 2.23 21.16 -5.25
CA GLY A 82 1.55 20.47 -6.35
C GLY A 82 2.48 20.00 -7.49
N VAL A 83 3.80 20.13 -7.35
CA VAL A 83 4.81 19.68 -8.33
C VAL A 83 5.02 18.17 -8.18
N PRO A 84 4.76 17.35 -9.21
CA PRO A 84 4.97 15.90 -9.13
C PRO A 84 6.44 15.54 -8.89
N LEU A 85 6.70 14.63 -7.96
CA LEU A 85 8.05 14.13 -7.66
C LEU A 85 8.66 13.36 -8.83
N SER A 86 7.84 12.77 -9.70
CA SER A 86 8.29 12.12 -10.94
C SER A 86 9.12 13.03 -11.86
N TRP A 87 8.98 14.36 -11.79
CA TRP A 87 9.80 15.29 -12.57
C TRP A 87 11.28 15.18 -12.20
N PHE A 88 11.56 15.04 -10.91
CA PHE A 88 12.91 14.82 -10.40
C PHE A 88 13.40 13.39 -10.67
N CYS A 89 12.50 12.47 -11.03
CA CYS A 89 12.84 11.10 -11.41
C CYS A 89 13.01 10.91 -12.93
N ALA A 90 13.04 11.99 -13.71
CA ALA A 90 13.19 11.93 -15.15
C ALA A 90 14.62 11.55 -15.59
N SER A 91 15.62 11.77 -14.74
CA SER A 91 16.99 11.27 -14.93
C SER A 91 17.71 11.16 -13.59
N TRP A 92 18.83 10.43 -13.59
CA TRP A 92 19.71 10.32 -12.44
C TRP A 92 20.18 11.70 -11.92
N TRP A 93 20.55 12.60 -12.84
CA TRP A 93 21.02 13.96 -12.50
C TRP A 93 19.95 14.82 -11.84
N LEU A 94 18.70 14.69 -12.27
CA LEU A 94 17.58 15.40 -11.64
C LEU A 94 17.25 14.83 -10.26
N ALA A 95 17.42 13.53 -10.05
CA ALA A 95 17.25 12.91 -8.74
C ALA A 95 18.36 13.37 -7.79
N LEU A 96 19.61 13.44 -8.29
CA LEU A 96 20.74 14.01 -7.53
C LEU A 96 20.49 15.48 -7.18
N LEU A 97 20.06 16.31 -8.15
CA LEU A 97 19.71 17.71 -7.90
C LEU A 97 18.63 17.84 -6.82
N PHE A 98 17.63 16.95 -6.84
CA PHE A 98 16.61 16.94 -5.82
C PHE A 98 17.20 16.68 -4.43
N MET A 99 18.01 15.63 -4.28
CA MET A 99 18.64 15.29 -2.99
C MET A 99 19.60 16.39 -2.51
N LEU A 100 20.40 16.96 -3.40
CA LEU A 100 21.42 17.94 -3.03
C LEU A 100 20.88 19.36 -2.83
N VAL A 101 19.71 19.71 -3.36
CA VAL A 101 19.24 21.11 -3.33
C VAL A 101 17.79 21.19 -2.90
N VAL A 102 16.90 20.52 -3.63
CA VAL A 102 15.45 20.68 -3.43
C VAL A 102 15.01 20.12 -2.08
N ASN A 103 15.52 18.97 -1.68
CA ASN A 103 15.12 18.29 -0.44
C ASN A 103 15.53 19.09 0.82
N PRO A 104 16.79 19.51 1.02
CA PRO A 104 17.16 20.39 2.13
C PRO A 104 16.32 21.67 2.19
N ILE A 105 16.06 22.32 1.05
CA ILE A 105 15.22 23.52 1.01
C ILE A 105 13.79 23.18 1.43
N ALA A 106 13.20 22.10 0.91
CA ALA A 106 11.85 21.67 1.26
C ALA A 106 11.74 21.31 2.76
N CYS A 107 12.75 20.62 3.32
CA CYS A 107 12.81 20.32 4.76
C CYS A 107 12.89 21.60 5.59
N LEU A 108 13.65 22.61 5.16
CA LEU A 108 13.76 23.89 5.89
C LEU A 108 12.44 24.67 5.85
N LEU A 109 11.82 24.77 4.67
CA LEU A 109 10.51 25.43 4.52
C LEU A 109 9.42 24.70 5.32
N GLY A 110 9.42 23.37 5.30
CA GLY A 110 8.52 22.54 6.11
C GLY A 110 8.75 22.74 7.62
N ALA A 111 10.01 22.86 8.05
CA ALA A 111 10.35 23.15 9.44
C ALA A 111 9.88 24.54 9.89
N VAL A 112 10.02 25.55 9.04
CA VAL A 112 9.52 26.92 9.26
C VAL A 112 8.00 26.91 9.40
N TYR A 113 7.29 26.29 8.46
CA TYR A 113 5.83 26.16 8.48
C TYR A 113 5.33 25.44 9.75
N ALA A 114 5.95 24.32 10.10
CA ALA A 114 5.54 23.55 11.27
C ALA A 114 5.87 24.23 12.62
N ALA A 115 6.83 25.17 12.65
CA ALA A 115 7.20 25.87 13.87
C ALA A 115 6.16 26.92 14.31
N GLU A 116 5.31 27.39 13.40
CA GLU A 116 4.29 28.42 13.67
C GLU A 116 3.08 27.87 14.46
N GLY A 117 2.81 26.56 14.38
CA GLY A 117 1.61 25.93 14.97
C GLY A 117 1.76 25.27 16.34
N GLY A 118 2.92 25.35 17.00
CA GLY A 118 3.21 24.54 18.20
C GLY A 118 3.33 25.30 19.53
N SER A 119 2.53 24.93 20.53
CA SER A 119 2.58 25.42 21.93
C SER A 119 3.82 25.00 22.74
N ALA A 120 4.81 24.35 22.14
CA ALA A 120 6.02 23.91 22.84
C ALA A 120 6.83 25.09 23.41
N ARG A 121 7.41 24.94 24.60
CA ARG A 121 8.35 25.91 25.21
C ARG A 121 9.64 25.98 24.38
N GLY A 122 10.18 27.19 24.19
CA GLY A 122 11.46 27.43 23.50
C GLY A 122 11.39 28.48 22.40
N SER A 123 12.55 29.01 21.98
CA SER A 123 12.62 30.00 20.90
C SER A 123 12.16 29.40 19.56
N TRP A 124 11.43 30.18 18.75
CA TRP A 124 10.96 29.77 17.43
C TRP A 124 12.09 29.20 16.56
N LEU A 125 13.25 29.86 16.53
CA LEU A 125 14.44 29.39 15.80
C LEU A 125 14.92 28.01 16.28
N GLY A 126 14.87 27.75 17.59
CA GLY A 126 15.21 26.43 18.13
C GLY A 126 14.25 25.33 17.65
N LYS A 127 12.94 25.65 17.56
CA LYS A 127 11.93 24.74 17.00
C LYS A 127 12.21 24.45 15.53
N VAL A 128 12.50 25.47 14.73
CA VAL A 128 12.87 25.33 13.31
C VAL A 128 14.10 24.43 13.16
N ALA A 129 15.16 24.67 13.93
CA ALA A 129 16.38 23.87 13.87
C ALA A 129 16.13 22.39 14.20
N GLY A 130 15.38 22.10 15.27
CA GLY A 130 15.04 20.73 15.64
C GLY A 130 14.15 20.03 14.60
N ARG A 131 13.13 20.72 14.07
CA ARG A 131 12.26 20.19 13.02
C ARG A 131 13.00 19.96 11.71
N TYR A 132 13.90 20.87 11.33
CA TYR A 132 14.73 20.73 10.14
C TYR A 132 15.64 19.51 10.23
N ARG A 133 16.32 19.32 11.37
CA ARG A 133 17.13 18.12 11.62
C ARG A 133 16.29 16.85 11.46
N GLY A 134 15.13 16.80 12.11
CA GLY A 134 14.23 15.66 12.02
C GLY A 134 13.76 15.39 10.59
N LEU A 135 13.36 16.41 9.84
CA LEU A 135 12.89 16.25 8.46
C LEU A 135 14.02 15.87 7.48
N LEU A 136 15.24 16.33 7.71
CA LEU A 136 16.36 16.10 6.80
C LEU A 136 17.10 14.79 7.07
N LEU A 137 17.33 14.47 8.35
CA LEU A 137 18.14 13.32 8.74
C LEU A 137 17.28 12.10 9.08
N ALA A 138 16.20 12.25 9.85
CA ALA A 138 15.38 11.14 10.32
C ALA A 138 13.87 11.39 10.12
N PRO A 139 13.42 11.60 8.87
CA PRO A 139 12.03 11.95 8.59
C PRO A 139 11.08 10.83 9.02
N SER A 140 10.01 11.23 9.69
CA SER A 140 9.03 10.31 10.30
C SER A 140 7.67 10.29 9.61
N HIS A 141 7.54 10.95 8.47
CA HIS A 141 6.31 10.93 7.69
C HIS A 141 6.25 9.68 6.80
N TRP A 142 5.04 9.21 6.50
CA TRP A 142 4.82 7.97 5.74
C TRP A 142 5.56 7.92 4.40
N PHE A 143 5.73 9.06 3.71
CA PHE A 143 6.40 9.06 2.42
C PHE A 143 7.87 8.64 2.54
N ALA A 144 8.59 9.09 3.58
CA ALA A 144 9.99 8.73 3.76
C ALA A 144 10.16 7.24 4.07
N THR A 145 9.28 6.69 4.91
CA THR A 145 9.29 5.27 5.27
C THR A 145 8.89 4.39 4.08
N TRP A 146 7.90 4.83 3.29
CA TRP A 146 7.57 4.17 2.03
C TRP A 146 8.75 4.15 1.05
N ARG A 147 9.51 5.26 0.94
CA ARG A 147 10.72 5.30 0.10
C ARG A 147 11.82 4.37 0.61
N LEU A 148 12.02 4.30 1.92
CA LEU A 148 12.94 3.35 2.55
C LEU A 148 12.58 1.91 2.18
N ASN A 149 11.29 1.54 2.35
CA ASN A 149 10.79 0.22 2.00
C ASN A 149 11.01 -0.10 0.51
N CYS A 150 10.72 0.85 -0.39
CA CYS A 150 10.97 0.67 -1.83
C CYS A 150 12.45 0.36 -2.14
N VAL A 151 13.39 1.04 -1.49
CA VAL A 151 14.83 0.81 -1.68
C VAL A 151 15.23 -0.55 -1.15
N LEU A 152 14.78 -0.90 0.06
CA LEU A 152 15.05 -2.20 0.67
C LEU A 152 14.61 -3.34 -0.24
N VAL A 153 13.33 -3.37 -0.62
CA VAL A 153 12.79 -4.51 -1.36
C VAL A 153 13.30 -4.58 -2.79
N ALA A 154 13.59 -3.44 -3.42
CA ALA A 154 14.23 -3.41 -4.74
C ALA A 154 15.66 -3.98 -4.69
N TRP A 155 16.44 -3.61 -3.67
CA TRP A 155 17.79 -4.12 -3.52
C TRP A 155 17.79 -5.60 -3.14
N HIS A 156 16.91 -6.00 -2.23
CA HIS A 156 16.72 -7.41 -1.89
C HIS A 156 16.33 -8.24 -3.11
N ALA A 157 15.36 -7.81 -3.91
CA ALA A 157 15.01 -8.49 -5.16
C ALA A 157 16.19 -8.68 -6.12
N ALA A 158 17.09 -7.69 -6.20
CA ALA A 158 18.23 -7.72 -7.10
C ALA A 158 19.38 -8.64 -6.60
N VAL A 159 19.53 -8.81 -5.28
CA VAL A 159 20.68 -9.50 -4.69
C VAL A 159 20.30 -10.86 -4.09
N GLY A 160 19.25 -10.93 -3.27
CA GLY A 160 18.92 -12.13 -2.49
C GLY A 160 17.52 -12.70 -2.74
N GLY A 161 16.66 -11.97 -3.45
CA GLY A 161 15.24 -12.27 -3.57
C GLY A 161 14.93 -13.35 -4.60
N SER A 162 13.94 -14.17 -4.28
CA SER A 162 13.34 -15.12 -5.21
C SER A 162 12.47 -14.38 -6.23
N ALA A 163 12.75 -14.55 -7.52
CA ALA A 163 11.93 -13.96 -8.59
C ALA A 163 10.46 -14.41 -8.51
N ARG A 164 10.21 -15.64 -8.00
CA ARG A 164 8.86 -16.17 -7.79
C ARG A 164 8.11 -15.35 -6.73
N ASP A 165 8.76 -15.07 -5.61
CA ASP A 165 8.13 -14.39 -4.46
C ASP A 165 7.77 -12.96 -4.83
N TYR A 166 8.65 -12.27 -5.56
CA TYR A 166 8.39 -10.91 -6.05
C TYR A 166 7.36 -10.84 -7.17
N ALA A 167 7.20 -11.91 -7.97
CA ALA A 167 6.15 -11.99 -8.99
C ALA A 167 4.74 -12.00 -8.38
N LEU A 168 4.60 -12.39 -7.10
CA LEU A 168 3.33 -12.34 -6.38
C LEU A 168 2.88 -10.91 -6.03
N GLU A 169 3.68 -9.85 -6.27
CA GLU A 169 3.12 -8.49 -6.21
C GLU A 169 2.10 -8.25 -7.34
N ASP A 170 2.17 -9.01 -8.43
CA ASP A 170 1.09 -9.05 -9.42
C ASP A 170 -0.12 -9.82 -8.86
N LYS A 171 -1.31 -9.23 -9.05
CA LYS A 171 -2.57 -9.75 -8.50
C LYS A 171 -2.93 -11.13 -9.02
N ALA A 172 -2.62 -11.43 -10.27
CA ALA A 172 -3.02 -12.70 -10.89
C ALA A 172 -2.22 -13.89 -10.29
N PRO A 173 -0.87 -13.89 -10.31
CA PRO A 173 -0.06 -14.90 -9.62
C PRO A 173 -0.38 -15.00 -8.13
N PHE A 174 -0.61 -13.86 -7.46
CA PHE A 174 -1.00 -13.83 -6.05
C PHE A 174 -2.28 -14.62 -5.77
N LEU A 175 -3.39 -14.28 -6.44
CA LEU A 175 -4.69 -14.90 -6.20
C LEU A 175 -4.66 -16.40 -6.50
N LEU A 176 -3.97 -16.81 -7.58
CA LEU A 176 -3.83 -18.22 -7.95
C LEU A 176 -3.02 -19.00 -6.92
N GLU A 177 -1.87 -18.47 -6.48
CA GLU A 177 -1.01 -19.18 -5.55
C GLU A 177 -1.61 -19.24 -4.14
N ALA A 178 -2.25 -18.15 -3.68
CA ALA A 178 -2.94 -18.13 -2.41
C ALA A 178 -4.16 -19.07 -2.38
N ASP A 179 -5.00 -19.10 -3.43
CA ASP A 179 -6.11 -20.06 -3.56
C ASP A 179 -5.59 -21.50 -3.61
N ARG A 180 -4.48 -21.76 -4.32
CA ARG A 180 -3.84 -23.09 -4.37
C ARG A 180 -3.34 -23.56 -3.01
N LEU A 181 -2.87 -22.65 -2.16
CA LEU A 181 -2.42 -22.93 -0.80
C LEU A 181 -3.57 -22.97 0.22
N GLY A 182 -4.81 -22.75 -0.21
CA GLY A 182 -5.98 -22.75 0.67
C GLY A 182 -6.08 -21.51 1.57
N LEU A 183 -5.38 -20.42 1.23
CA LEU A 183 -5.53 -19.15 1.93
C LEU A 183 -6.85 -18.48 1.50
N PRO A 184 -7.63 -17.92 2.45
CA PRO A 184 -8.80 -17.11 2.12
C PRO A 184 -8.42 -15.90 1.26
N VAL A 185 -8.89 -15.86 0.02
CA VAL A 185 -8.72 -14.74 -0.91
C VAL A 185 -10.08 -14.22 -1.38
N ALA A 186 -10.12 -12.97 -1.84
CA ALA A 186 -11.33 -12.44 -2.45
C ALA A 186 -11.84 -13.35 -3.58
N PRO A 187 -13.16 -13.59 -3.66
CA PRO A 187 -13.72 -14.47 -4.66
C PRO A 187 -13.47 -13.90 -6.06
N PHE A 188 -12.98 -14.76 -6.96
CA PHE A 188 -12.81 -14.45 -8.37
C PHE A 188 -13.42 -15.54 -9.23
N VAL A 189 -13.90 -15.15 -10.42
CA VAL A 189 -14.47 -16.09 -11.39
C VAL A 189 -13.36 -17.02 -11.88
N LYS A 190 -13.58 -18.34 -11.83
CA LYS A 190 -12.61 -19.34 -12.34
C LYS A 190 -12.85 -19.74 -13.80
N ALA A 191 -13.95 -19.27 -14.42
CA ALA A 191 -14.27 -19.57 -15.81
C ALA A 191 -13.27 -18.90 -16.78
N PRO A 192 -12.76 -19.60 -17.80
CA PRO A 192 -11.70 -19.09 -18.67
C PRO A 192 -12.12 -17.86 -19.49
N ARG A 193 -13.42 -17.68 -19.72
CA ARG A 193 -13.98 -16.59 -20.52
C ARG A 193 -15.30 -16.13 -19.93
N VAL A 194 -15.49 -14.81 -19.91
CA VAL A 194 -16.70 -14.15 -19.39
C VAL A 194 -17.41 -13.44 -20.54
N PHE A 195 -18.68 -13.77 -20.74
CA PHE A 195 -19.56 -13.09 -21.70
C PHE A 195 -20.46 -12.11 -20.95
N VAL A 196 -20.27 -10.81 -21.19
CA VAL A 196 -21.12 -9.75 -20.64
C VAL A 196 -22.06 -9.28 -21.75
N LYS A 197 -23.37 -9.48 -21.55
CA LYS A 197 -24.39 -9.19 -22.56
C LYS A 197 -25.30 -8.07 -22.10
N HIS A 198 -25.50 -7.06 -22.94
CA HIS A 198 -26.53 -6.06 -22.68
C HIS A 198 -27.94 -6.67 -22.88
N ARG A 199 -28.81 -6.53 -21.89
CA ARG A 199 -30.12 -7.22 -21.83
C ARG A 199 -31.08 -6.94 -22.99
N SER A 200 -30.89 -5.82 -23.71
CA SER A 200 -31.84 -5.33 -24.73
C SER A 200 -31.22 -5.05 -26.10
N ILE A 201 -29.91 -5.30 -26.29
CA ILE A 201 -29.27 -5.08 -27.60
C ILE A 201 -29.17 -6.44 -28.29
N GLU A 202 -29.92 -6.59 -29.39
CA GLU A 202 -29.97 -7.81 -30.19
C GLU A 202 -28.85 -7.86 -31.25
N GLY A 203 -28.85 -8.91 -32.07
CA GLY A 203 -27.92 -9.05 -33.19
C GLY A 203 -26.45 -9.19 -32.80
N GLY A 204 -26.16 -9.55 -31.54
CA GLY A 204 -24.79 -9.70 -31.03
C GLY A 204 -24.07 -8.39 -30.69
N GLN A 205 -24.66 -7.22 -30.95
CA GLN A 205 -23.99 -5.92 -30.78
C GLN A 205 -23.74 -5.52 -29.32
N GLY A 206 -24.43 -6.14 -28.37
CA GLY A 206 -24.28 -5.90 -26.93
C GLY A 206 -23.45 -6.97 -26.21
N ILE A 207 -22.72 -7.83 -26.95
CA ILE A 207 -21.93 -8.92 -26.36
C ILE A 207 -20.47 -8.49 -26.26
N HIS A 208 -19.97 -8.39 -25.03
CA HIS A 208 -18.56 -8.21 -24.73
C HIS A 208 -17.99 -9.52 -24.21
N VAL A 209 -16.84 -9.92 -24.76
CA VAL A 209 -16.15 -11.15 -24.39
C VAL A 209 -14.84 -10.77 -23.76
N PHE A 210 -14.62 -11.21 -22.52
CA PHE A 210 -13.39 -10.99 -21.78
C PHE A 210 -12.74 -12.34 -21.51
N ASP A 211 -11.47 -12.48 -21.89
CA ASP A 211 -10.66 -13.62 -21.45
C ASP A 211 -10.21 -13.36 -20.01
N ASN A 212 -10.39 -14.36 -19.16
CA ASN A 212 -10.11 -14.28 -17.73
C ASN A 212 -8.62 -14.47 -17.46
N PHE A 213 -8.08 -13.83 -16.41
CA PHE A 213 -6.69 -14.01 -16.00
C PHE A 213 -6.33 -15.47 -15.70
N THR A 214 -7.30 -16.27 -15.25
CA THR A 214 -7.12 -17.71 -15.02
C THR A 214 -6.83 -18.50 -16.30
N ALA A 215 -7.08 -17.90 -17.48
CA ALA A 215 -6.80 -18.46 -18.79
C ALA A 215 -5.84 -17.58 -19.63
N GLY A 216 -5.04 -16.74 -18.96
CA GLY A 216 -4.03 -15.87 -19.60
C GLY A 216 -4.56 -14.55 -20.15
N GLY A 217 -5.79 -14.15 -19.79
CA GLY A 217 -6.31 -12.81 -20.06
C GLY A 217 -5.84 -11.74 -19.05
N ASP A 218 -6.22 -10.49 -19.27
CA ASP A 218 -5.77 -9.36 -18.43
C ASP A 218 -6.74 -9.00 -17.29
N TRP A 219 -7.94 -9.58 -17.27
CA TRP A 219 -9.03 -9.12 -16.42
C TRP A 219 -9.29 -10.07 -15.25
N ILE A 220 -9.23 -9.52 -14.04
CA ILE A 220 -9.75 -10.15 -12.83
C ILE A 220 -11.21 -9.73 -12.69
N VAL A 221 -12.11 -10.72 -12.69
CA VAL A 221 -13.55 -10.51 -12.48
C VAL A 221 -13.91 -11.10 -11.13
N SER A 222 -14.38 -10.26 -10.22
CA SER A 222 -14.75 -10.62 -8.85
C SER A 222 -16.14 -10.10 -8.52
N GLU A 223 -16.77 -10.75 -7.55
CA GLU A 223 -17.92 -10.18 -6.87
C GLU A 223 -17.50 -8.93 -6.07
N ALA A 224 -18.40 -7.97 -5.96
CA ALA A 224 -18.19 -6.84 -5.07
C ALA A 224 -18.50 -7.27 -3.64
N LEU A 225 -17.54 -7.14 -2.73
CA LEU A 225 -17.74 -7.46 -1.32
C LEU A 225 -18.29 -6.24 -0.57
N ASP A 226 -19.22 -6.49 0.34
CA ASP A 226 -19.72 -5.50 1.30
C ASP A 226 -18.95 -5.57 2.62
N ASN A 227 -18.94 -4.47 3.37
CA ASN A 227 -18.27 -4.40 4.68
C ASN A 227 -19.01 -5.22 5.75
N ALA A 228 -18.27 -5.94 6.60
CA ALA A 228 -18.79 -6.60 7.79
C ALA A 228 -19.65 -5.65 8.66
N PRO A 229 -20.70 -6.15 9.36
CA PRO A 229 -21.56 -5.30 10.19
C PRO A 229 -20.83 -4.52 11.29
N CYS A 230 -19.70 -5.02 11.80
CA CYS A 230 -18.85 -4.28 12.74
C CYS A 230 -18.21 -3.04 12.08
N LEU A 231 -17.76 -3.14 10.82
CA LEU A 231 -17.16 -2.04 10.08
C LEU A 231 -18.21 -1.08 9.52
N ALA A 232 -19.29 -1.61 8.94
CA ALA A 232 -20.36 -0.82 8.32
C ALA A 232 -20.98 0.19 9.30
N ARG A 233 -21.02 -0.12 10.60
CA ARG A 233 -21.49 0.79 11.66
C ARG A 233 -20.60 2.01 11.86
N MET A 234 -19.32 1.95 11.49
CA MET A 234 -18.38 3.07 11.59
C MET A 234 -18.31 3.92 10.31
N LEU A 235 -18.86 3.41 9.21
CA LEU A 235 -18.70 3.98 7.87
C LEU A 235 -19.96 4.76 7.43
N PRO A 236 -19.83 5.69 6.47
CA PRO A 236 -20.98 6.32 5.85
C PRO A 236 -21.72 5.33 4.95
N ARG A 237 -23.01 5.59 4.71
CA ARG A 237 -23.78 4.81 3.72
C ARG A 237 -23.15 4.92 2.34
N GLY A 238 -22.99 3.80 1.65
CA GLY A 238 -22.35 3.74 0.33
C GLY A 238 -20.83 3.96 0.35
N ALA A 239 -20.17 3.74 1.49
CA ALA A 239 -18.73 3.55 1.51
C ALA A 239 -18.33 2.31 0.69
N PRO A 240 -17.19 2.34 -0.03
CA PRO A 240 -16.65 1.14 -0.66
C PRO A 240 -16.23 0.12 0.39
N LEU A 241 -15.84 -1.08 -0.06
CA LEU A 241 -15.15 -2.05 0.78
C LEU A 241 -13.93 -1.38 1.43
N SER A 242 -13.95 -1.30 2.75
CA SER A 242 -12.87 -0.80 3.59
C SER A 242 -12.02 -1.97 4.04
N THR A 243 -10.72 -1.77 4.14
CA THR A 243 -9.78 -2.86 4.37
C THR A 243 -8.79 -2.52 5.46
N PHE A 244 -8.11 -3.54 5.96
CA PHE A 244 -6.94 -3.41 6.81
C PHE A 244 -5.70 -3.53 5.96
N ARG A 245 -4.80 -2.56 6.08
CA ARG A 245 -3.43 -2.69 5.60
C ARG A 245 -2.59 -3.20 6.76
N VAL A 246 -2.20 -4.48 6.72
CA VAL A 246 -1.30 -5.08 7.70
C VAL A 246 0.09 -5.17 7.09
N VAL A 247 1.06 -4.48 7.67
CA VAL A 247 2.46 -4.59 7.23
C VAL A 247 3.14 -5.61 8.11
N THR A 248 3.65 -6.68 7.50
CA THR A 248 4.45 -7.69 8.19
C THR A 248 5.91 -7.60 7.80
N ALA A 249 6.79 -7.89 8.75
CA ALA A 249 8.23 -7.93 8.58
C ALA A 249 8.73 -9.37 8.77
N SER A 250 9.68 -9.79 7.93
CA SER A 250 10.33 -11.10 8.03
C SER A 250 11.82 -10.95 8.20
N VAL A 251 12.43 -11.73 9.10
CA VAL A 251 13.88 -11.86 9.24
C VAL A 251 14.42 -13.19 8.68
N VAL A 252 13.57 -14.02 8.08
CA VAL A 252 13.95 -15.36 7.58
C VAL A 252 15.16 -15.32 6.65
N TRP A 253 15.23 -14.32 5.76
CA TRP A 253 16.38 -14.17 4.86
C TRP A 253 17.68 -13.84 5.61
N LEU A 254 17.61 -13.03 6.68
CA LEU A 254 18.78 -12.71 7.51
C LEU A 254 19.25 -13.95 8.26
N GLU A 255 18.32 -14.72 8.83
CA GLU A 255 18.61 -15.96 9.56
C GLU A 255 19.23 -17.03 8.64
N ASP A 256 18.67 -17.22 7.44
CA ASP A 256 19.21 -18.15 6.44
C ASP A 256 20.65 -17.75 6.04
N ARG A 257 20.91 -16.46 5.85
CA ARG A 257 22.23 -15.91 5.52
C ARG A 257 23.24 -16.09 6.65
N GLU A 258 22.81 -15.90 7.89
CA GLU A 258 23.64 -16.14 9.07
C GLU A 258 23.98 -17.63 9.21
N ALA A 259 22.99 -18.52 9.07
CA ALA A 259 23.19 -19.96 9.12
C ALA A 259 24.17 -20.45 8.04
N GLN A 260 24.06 -19.92 6.82
CA GLN A 260 25.00 -20.21 5.72
C GLN A 260 26.45 -19.83 6.08
N ARG A 261 26.67 -18.67 6.70
CA ARG A 261 28.01 -18.24 7.14
C ARG A 261 28.60 -19.10 8.24
N GLN A 262 27.74 -19.58 9.15
CA GLN A 262 28.14 -20.47 10.24
C GLN A 262 28.41 -21.90 9.77
N GLY A 263 28.26 -22.19 8.46
CA GLY A 263 28.47 -23.52 7.90
C GLY A 263 27.40 -24.53 8.32
N ALA A 264 26.27 -24.07 8.87
CA ALA A 264 25.15 -24.93 9.15
C ALA A 264 24.48 -25.33 7.82
N THR A 265 24.20 -26.62 7.62
CA THR A 265 23.27 -27.04 6.57
C THR A 265 21.93 -26.40 6.87
N ALA A 266 21.60 -25.33 6.15
CA ALA A 266 20.29 -24.73 6.19
C ALA A 266 19.28 -25.84 5.85
N LEU A 267 18.55 -26.34 6.85
CA LEU A 267 17.21 -26.84 6.62
C LEU A 267 16.47 -25.60 6.11
N THR A 268 16.50 -25.37 4.80
CA THR A 268 16.01 -24.13 4.20
C THR A 268 14.64 -23.89 4.78
N SER A 269 14.44 -22.72 5.38
CA SER A 269 13.20 -22.36 6.03
C SER A 269 12.02 -22.75 5.11
N ALA A 270 12.11 -22.48 3.80
CA ALA A 270 11.12 -22.87 2.79
C ALA A 270 10.72 -24.37 2.78
N ALA A 271 11.66 -25.30 3.00
CA ALA A 271 11.39 -26.73 3.10
C ALA A 271 10.59 -27.10 4.37
N LEU A 272 10.82 -26.39 5.46
CA LEU A 272 10.06 -26.55 6.71
C LEU A 272 8.65 -25.94 6.61
N ALA A 273 8.47 -24.82 5.91
CA ALA A 273 7.15 -24.23 5.63
C ALA A 273 6.32 -25.15 4.71
N ALA A 274 6.92 -25.66 3.64
CA ALA A 274 6.27 -26.62 2.75
C ALA A 274 5.87 -27.92 3.48
N ALA A 275 6.70 -28.39 4.42
CA ALA A 275 6.40 -29.56 5.25
C ALA A 275 5.29 -29.29 6.27
N ALA A 276 5.22 -28.09 6.86
CA ALA A 276 4.17 -27.71 7.81
C ALA A 276 2.79 -27.61 7.15
N VAL A 277 2.71 -27.04 5.93
CA VAL A 277 1.47 -27.00 5.13
C VAL A 277 1.03 -28.40 4.71
N ALA A 278 1.97 -29.26 4.30
CA ALA A 278 1.66 -30.65 3.98
C ALA A 278 1.12 -31.44 5.19
N ALA A 279 1.48 -31.03 6.41
CA ALA A 279 1.06 -31.66 7.66
C ALA A 279 -0.26 -31.09 8.24
N GLY A 280 -0.71 -29.90 7.81
CA GLY A 280 -1.89 -29.21 8.32
C GLY A 280 -3.05 -29.17 7.32
N ALA A 281 -3.96 -30.15 7.42
CA ALA A 281 -5.35 -30.13 6.94
C ALA A 281 -5.68 -29.26 5.70
N GLY A 282 -5.63 -29.86 4.51
CA GLY A 282 -6.48 -29.38 3.42
C GLY A 282 -7.95 -29.47 3.84
N PRO A 283 -8.81 -28.48 3.52
CA PRO A 283 -10.24 -28.65 3.70
C PRO A 283 -10.65 -29.92 2.94
N GLN A 284 -11.34 -30.83 3.63
CA GLN A 284 -12.01 -31.95 2.98
C GLN A 284 -12.81 -31.38 1.82
N ALA A 285 -12.34 -31.63 0.59
CA ALA A 285 -13.11 -31.35 -0.60
C ALA A 285 -14.45 -32.07 -0.40
N ALA A 286 -15.52 -31.29 -0.25
CA ALA A 286 -16.88 -31.80 -0.29
C ALA A 286 -16.99 -32.61 -1.57
N ALA A 287 -17.08 -33.93 -1.40
CA ALA A 287 -17.31 -34.84 -2.49
C ALA A 287 -18.58 -34.36 -3.22
N ALA A 288 -18.42 -34.06 -4.52
CA ALA A 288 -19.55 -33.86 -5.41
C ALA A 288 -20.54 -35.01 -5.20
N PRO A 289 -21.85 -34.75 -5.04
CA PRO A 289 -22.82 -35.82 -4.88
C PRO A 289 -22.76 -36.71 -6.12
N ALA A 290 -22.38 -37.97 -5.89
CA ALA A 290 -22.43 -39.01 -6.89
C ALA A 290 -23.85 -39.08 -7.46
N ALA A 291 -23.97 -38.87 -8.77
CA ALA A 291 -25.21 -39.13 -9.48
C ALA A 291 -25.62 -40.60 -9.21
N PRO A 292 -26.87 -40.87 -8.80
CA PRO A 292 -27.30 -42.23 -8.55
C PRO A 292 -27.36 -43.00 -9.87
N GLY A 293 -26.53 -44.03 -9.98
CA GLY A 293 -26.63 -45.04 -11.02
C GLY A 293 -27.90 -45.88 -10.83
N GLY A 294 -28.84 -45.76 -11.78
CA GLY A 294 -29.92 -46.71 -11.99
C GLY A 294 -29.54 -47.69 -13.10
N LYS A 295 -29.52 -48.98 -12.78
CA LYS A 295 -29.22 -50.09 -13.69
C LYS A 295 -30.31 -50.34 -14.73
N ALA A 296 -29.81 -50.72 -15.90
CA ALA A 296 -30.29 -51.53 -17.02
C ALA A 296 -31.63 -52.32 -16.97
N GLN A 297 -32.06 -52.62 -18.21
CA GLN A 297 -33.07 -53.60 -18.72
C GLN A 297 -34.48 -53.00 -18.91
N GLY A 298 -35.16 -53.12 -20.05
CA GLY A 298 -34.91 -53.82 -21.31
C GLY A 298 -36.20 -53.83 -22.15
N ALA A 299 -36.08 -54.39 -23.36
CA ALA A 299 -37.15 -54.92 -24.22
C ALA A 299 -37.99 -53.95 -25.08
N ALA A 300 -38.01 -54.30 -26.35
CA ALA A 300 -38.70 -53.69 -27.46
C ALA A 300 -40.05 -54.39 -27.74
N GLY A 301 -41.01 -53.61 -28.27
CA GLY A 301 -42.12 -54.07 -29.11
C GLY A 301 -43.43 -54.47 -28.41
N PRO A 302 -44.53 -54.62 -29.17
CA PRO A 302 -45.22 -53.51 -29.84
C PRO A 302 -46.75 -53.56 -29.64
N GLY A 303 -47.42 -52.42 -29.82
CA GLY A 303 -48.88 -52.31 -29.90
C GLY A 303 -49.35 -50.96 -29.37
N GLY A 304 -50.28 -50.24 -29.98
CA GLY A 304 -51.07 -50.46 -31.18
C GLY A 304 -51.98 -49.23 -31.35
N HIS A 305 -52.47 -49.06 -32.57
CA HIS A 305 -53.65 -48.27 -32.95
C HIS A 305 -53.77 -46.80 -32.50
N VAL A 306 -53.42 -45.93 -33.45
CA VAL A 306 -54.03 -44.62 -33.67
C VAL A 306 -55.34 -44.82 -34.46
N PRO A 307 -56.45 -44.18 -34.06
CA PRO A 307 -57.44 -43.67 -35.00
C PRO A 307 -57.47 -42.14 -34.95
N THR A 308 -57.17 -41.53 -36.09
CA THR A 308 -57.40 -40.11 -36.35
C THR A 308 -58.86 -39.87 -36.69
N GLY A 309 -59.50 -39.04 -35.87
CA GLY A 309 -60.81 -38.42 -36.08
C GLY A 309 -61.10 -37.65 -34.80
N GLY A 310 -61.42 -36.37 -34.77
CA GLY A 310 -62.00 -35.50 -35.77
C GLY A 310 -62.68 -34.41 -34.95
N ASP A 311 -62.30 -33.17 -35.24
CA ASP A 311 -63.12 -31.98 -35.17
C ASP A 311 -63.57 -31.35 -33.83
N SER A 312 -63.55 -30.02 -33.90
CA SER A 312 -64.37 -29.05 -33.18
C SER A 312 -63.94 -28.57 -31.78
N GLY A 313 -63.39 -27.35 -31.78
CA GLY A 313 -64.15 -26.26 -31.17
C GLY A 313 -63.58 -25.60 -29.92
N ARG A 314 -63.45 -24.27 -30.05
CA ARG A 314 -63.71 -23.22 -29.04
C ARG A 314 -62.55 -22.63 -28.21
N ARG A 315 -62.37 -21.34 -28.50
CA ARG A 315 -62.13 -20.16 -27.63
C ARG A 315 -60.68 -19.64 -27.57
N HIS A 316 -60.38 -18.74 -28.51
CA HIS A 316 -59.44 -17.64 -28.27
C HIS A 316 -60.20 -16.38 -27.88
N GLY A 317 -59.92 -15.91 -26.66
CA GLY A 317 -60.29 -14.60 -26.17
C GLY A 317 -59.36 -13.53 -26.74
N GLN A 318 -59.97 -12.37 -27.02
CA GLN A 318 -59.32 -11.14 -27.44
C GLN A 318 -58.28 -10.68 -26.42
N LEU A 319 -57.10 -10.28 -26.89
CA LEU A 319 -56.20 -9.38 -26.18
C LEU A 319 -55.97 -8.14 -27.04
N ALA A 320 -56.19 -6.99 -26.40
CA ALA A 320 -56.23 -5.67 -26.98
C ALA A 320 -54.87 -5.22 -27.54
N LYS A 321 -54.92 -4.56 -28.71
CA LYS A 321 -53.80 -3.79 -29.28
C LYS A 321 -53.53 -2.56 -28.41
N LEU A 322 -52.39 -2.52 -27.75
CA LEU A 322 -51.79 -1.29 -27.24
C LEU A 322 -50.91 -0.69 -28.34
N GLN A 323 -51.35 0.42 -28.92
CA GLN A 323 -50.53 1.28 -29.77
C GLN A 323 -49.56 2.07 -28.88
N LEU A 324 -48.25 1.90 -29.09
CA LEU A 324 -47.22 2.75 -28.53
C LEU A 324 -46.78 3.76 -29.60
N SER A 325 -46.77 5.04 -29.22
CA SER A 325 -46.28 6.17 -30.01
C SER A 325 -44.76 6.09 -30.23
N PRO A 326 -44.22 6.61 -31.35
CA PRO A 326 -42.79 6.60 -31.61
C PRO A 326 -42.04 7.64 -30.75
N LEU A 327 -40.93 7.22 -30.14
CA LEU A 327 -39.94 8.09 -29.50
C LEU A 327 -38.96 8.66 -30.54
N PRO A 328 -38.39 9.86 -30.32
CA PRO A 328 -37.50 10.51 -31.29
C PRO A 328 -36.14 9.82 -31.36
N GLN A 329 -35.68 9.57 -32.59
CA GLN A 329 -34.30 9.17 -32.87
C GLN A 329 -33.43 10.42 -32.93
N ASP A 330 -32.54 10.59 -31.95
CA ASP A 330 -31.30 11.35 -32.10
C ASP A 330 -30.27 10.80 -31.12
N ILE A 331 -29.46 9.85 -31.58
CA ILE A 331 -28.23 9.44 -30.89
C ILE A 331 -27.08 9.57 -31.88
N HIS A 332 -26.24 10.56 -31.61
CA HIS A 332 -24.93 10.72 -32.22
C HIS A 332 -24.07 9.46 -32.02
N THR A 333 -23.68 8.82 -33.12
CA THR A 333 -22.58 7.84 -33.14
C THR A 333 -21.25 8.52 -32.81
N PRO A 334 -20.44 8.00 -31.87
CA PRO A 334 -19.05 8.45 -31.71
C PRO A 334 -18.18 7.86 -32.83
N PRO A 335 -17.12 8.56 -33.28
CA PRO A 335 -16.25 8.08 -34.35
C PRO A 335 -15.32 6.96 -33.86
N PRO A 336 -14.86 6.07 -34.76
CA PRO A 336 -13.93 5.00 -34.41
C PRO A 336 -12.54 5.55 -34.07
N TRP A 337 -11.96 5.02 -33.01
CA TRP A 337 -10.61 5.33 -32.54
C TRP A 337 -9.56 4.92 -33.58
N ARG A 338 -9.00 5.90 -34.30
CA ARG A 338 -7.78 5.71 -35.09
C ARG A 338 -6.56 5.73 -34.18
N ARG A 339 -5.66 4.75 -34.37
CA ARG A 339 -4.30 4.74 -33.80
C ARG A 339 -3.56 6.00 -34.24
N SER A 340 -3.09 6.81 -33.30
CA SER A 340 -2.24 7.97 -33.58
C SER A 340 -0.80 7.54 -33.85
N PRO A 341 -0.15 8.00 -34.93
CA PRO A 341 1.29 7.92 -35.10
C PRO A 341 2.00 9.05 -34.33
N SER A 342 3.27 8.81 -34.03
CA SER A 342 4.23 9.66 -33.31
C SER A 342 4.39 11.08 -33.91
N PRO A 343 4.62 12.12 -33.09
CA PRO A 343 4.93 13.45 -33.61
C PRO A 343 6.44 13.70 -33.69
N SER A 344 6.89 14.19 -34.84
CA SER A 344 8.13 14.95 -35.01
C SER A 344 7.84 16.46 -35.05
N PRO A 345 8.80 17.33 -34.73
CA PRO A 345 8.55 18.68 -34.25
C PRO A 345 8.48 19.72 -35.38
N GLY A 346 7.54 20.66 -35.28
CA GLY A 346 7.37 21.73 -36.26
C GLY A 346 6.72 22.97 -35.64
N ALA A 347 7.49 24.05 -35.64
CA ALA A 347 7.23 25.37 -35.08
C ALA A 347 5.91 26.05 -35.51
N ARG A 348 5.48 27.01 -34.66
CA ARG A 348 4.71 28.27 -34.91
C ARG A 348 3.68 28.48 -33.80
N ARG A 349 3.29 29.66 -33.34
CA ARG A 349 3.74 31.06 -33.50
C ARG A 349 2.96 31.82 -32.42
N ILE A 350 3.64 32.72 -31.71
CA ILE A 350 3.07 33.59 -30.69
C ILE A 350 2.09 34.56 -31.34
N VAL A 351 0.86 34.67 -30.82
CA VAL A 351 -0.01 35.83 -31.04
C VAL A 351 -0.63 36.23 -29.70
N SER A 352 -0.11 37.33 -29.18
CA SER A 352 -0.62 38.10 -28.06
C SER A 352 -1.91 38.84 -28.43
N ARG A 353 -2.91 38.82 -27.56
CA ARG A 353 -3.93 39.88 -27.48
C ARG A 353 -4.28 40.16 -26.02
N SER A 354 -3.85 41.33 -25.55
CA SER A 354 -4.48 42.07 -24.46
C SER A 354 -5.85 42.60 -24.90
N PRO A 355 -6.73 42.98 -23.97
CA PRO A 355 -6.91 44.41 -23.74
C PRO A 355 -7.04 44.82 -22.27
N SER A 356 -6.69 46.08 -22.05
CA SER A 356 -6.68 46.85 -20.80
C SER A 356 -8.06 47.51 -20.54
N PRO A 357 -8.22 48.55 -19.69
CA PRO A 357 -9.03 48.47 -18.47
C PRO A 357 -10.20 49.49 -18.41
N GLY A 358 -11.08 49.36 -17.42
CA GLY A 358 -12.06 50.39 -17.05
C GLY A 358 -13.13 49.80 -16.12
N ILE A 359 -13.73 50.46 -15.14
CA ILE A 359 -13.79 51.85 -14.66
C ILE A 359 -14.23 51.77 -13.18
N ARG A 360 -13.84 52.76 -12.37
CA ARG A 360 -14.20 52.92 -10.95
C ARG A 360 -15.65 53.38 -10.71
N SER A 361 -16.08 53.20 -9.45
CA SER A 361 -17.11 53.94 -8.66
C SER A 361 -18.49 53.30 -8.58
N LEU A 362 -19.27 53.38 -7.50
CA LEU A 362 -19.12 53.84 -6.10
C LEU A 362 -20.41 53.35 -5.37
N LEU A 363 -20.32 53.30 -4.03
CA LEU A 363 -21.40 53.45 -3.05
C LEU A 363 -22.37 52.30 -2.71
N ALA A 364 -22.18 51.82 -1.47
CA ALA A 364 -23.14 51.87 -0.37
C ALA A 364 -24.38 50.95 -0.38
N GLY A 365 -24.34 49.99 0.56
CA GLY A 365 -25.40 49.81 1.54
C GLY A 365 -26.44 48.75 1.23
N ARG A 366 -26.25 47.54 1.75
CA ARG A 366 -27.36 46.82 2.41
C ARG A 366 -26.88 45.71 3.32
N ARG A 367 -27.31 45.82 4.58
CA ARG A 367 -27.29 44.78 5.61
C ARG A 367 -28.09 43.57 5.15
N SER A 368 -27.54 42.37 5.28
CA SER A 368 -28.35 41.18 5.55
C SER A 368 -27.56 40.16 6.37
N ARG A 369 -28.17 39.78 7.50
CA ARG A 369 -27.78 38.73 8.43
C ARG A 369 -27.42 37.43 7.70
N ALA A 370 -26.27 36.86 8.04
CA ALA A 370 -26.02 35.44 7.95
C ALA A 370 -25.33 35.02 9.25
N SER A 371 -25.92 34.05 9.94
CA SER A 371 -25.48 33.49 11.21
C SER A 371 -24.07 32.90 11.08
N ARG A 372 -23.10 33.54 11.72
CA ARG A 372 -21.81 32.92 12.04
C ARG A 372 -22.01 32.09 13.30
N SER A 373 -21.94 30.77 13.18
CA SER A 373 -21.65 29.90 14.32
C SER A 373 -20.24 30.23 14.83
N PRO A 374 -20.02 30.30 16.16
CA PRO A 374 -18.71 30.59 16.72
C PRO A 374 -17.73 29.42 16.47
N PRO A 375 -16.42 29.69 16.34
CA PRO A 375 -15.42 28.62 16.35
C PRO A 375 -15.44 27.96 17.74
N LEU A 376 -15.70 26.66 17.77
CA LEU A 376 -15.56 25.85 18.98
C LEU A 376 -14.09 25.76 19.38
N PRO A 377 -13.78 25.74 20.70
CA PRO A 377 -12.41 25.69 21.18
C PRO A 377 -11.74 24.37 20.80
N VAL A 378 -10.57 24.47 20.20
CA VAL A 378 -9.67 23.34 19.94
C VAL A 378 -9.21 22.77 21.28
N SER A 379 -9.65 21.56 21.59
CA SER A 379 -9.11 20.76 22.69
C SER A 379 -7.77 20.18 22.23
N THR A 380 -6.67 20.82 22.61
CA THR A 380 -5.32 20.22 22.50
C THR A 380 -4.94 19.62 23.84
N SER A 381 -5.23 18.33 24.02
CA SER A 381 -4.58 17.52 25.05
C SER A 381 -4.56 16.06 24.61
N VAL A 382 -3.51 15.66 23.90
CA VAL A 382 -3.04 14.28 23.91
C VAL A 382 -1.60 14.34 24.42
N GLN A 383 -1.49 14.01 25.71
CA GLN A 383 -0.22 13.70 26.35
C GLN A 383 0.41 12.50 25.66
N GLN A 384 1.73 12.55 25.51
CA GLN A 384 2.53 11.34 25.31
C GLN A 384 2.18 10.38 26.45
N ALA A 385 1.61 9.22 26.12
CA ALA A 385 1.49 8.12 27.06
C ALA A 385 2.91 7.70 27.47
N GLY A 386 3.16 7.75 28.77
CA GLY A 386 4.48 7.64 29.37
C GLY A 386 5.08 6.24 29.24
N GLY A 387 6.37 6.21 28.90
CA GLY A 387 7.22 5.05 29.12
C GLY A 387 7.43 4.80 30.61
N THR A 388 7.39 3.53 30.99
CA THR A 388 7.80 3.03 32.30
C THR A 388 9.31 3.26 32.52
N PRO A 389 9.76 3.68 33.71
CA PRO A 389 11.17 3.85 34.00
C PRO A 389 11.83 2.47 34.21
N ARG A 390 12.78 2.09 33.34
CA ARG A 390 13.66 0.95 33.57
C ARG A 390 14.90 1.41 34.35
N LEU A 391 15.14 0.74 35.48
CA LEU A 391 16.31 0.89 36.32
C LEU A 391 17.59 0.52 35.54
N LEU A 392 18.60 1.38 35.66
CA LEU A 392 19.97 1.18 35.23
C LEU A 392 20.58 0.00 35.98
N ASN A 393 20.96 -1.05 35.25
CA ASN A 393 22.08 -1.90 35.61
C ASN A 393 23.12 -1.80 34.51
N SER A 394 24.30 -1.34 34.90
CA SER A 394 25.54 -1.46 34.14
C SER A 394 25.92 -2.92 34.03
N ASP A 395 26.20 -3.40 32.82
CA ASP A 395 27.20 -4.44 32.61
C ASP A 395 27.75 -4.34 31.18
N ASP A 396 29.06 -4.48 31.12
CA ASP A 396 29.93 -4.31 29.98
C ASP A 396 29.94 -5.58 29.13
N GLY A 397 29.83 -5.45 27.80
CA GLY A 397 30.01 -6.59 26.91
C GLY A 397 29.65 -6.31 25.46
N SER A 398 30.66 -6.10 24.63
CA SER A 398 30.55 -6.08 23.16
C SER A 398 30.05 -7.43 22.63
N GLY A 399 28.76 -7.52 22.38
CA GLY A 399 28.11 -8.56 21.58
C GLY A 399 27.04 -7.89 20.73
N GLY A 400 26.99 -8.19 19.43
CA GLY A 400 26.00 -7.61 18.52
C GLY A 400 24.60 -7.87 19.04
N ALA A 401 23.89 -6.80 19.40
CA ALA A 401 22.50 -6.88 19.82
C ALA A 401 21.66 -7.26 18.59
N GLY A 402 21.31 -8.54 18.49
CA GLY A 402 20.28 -8.98 17.56
C GLY A 402 18.98 -8.25 17.87
N TRP A 403 18.19 -7.98 16.83
CA TRP A 403 16.87 -7.39 16.97
C TRP A 403 16.03 -8.26 17.93
N HIS A 404 15.57 -7.67 19.04
CA HIS A 404 14.73 -8.33 20.04
C HIS A 404 13.28 -7.88 19.86
N SER A 405 12.39 -8.82 19.53
CA SER A 405 10.97 -8.54 19.28
C SER A 405 10.29 -7.84 20.47
N PRO A 406 9.47 -6.78 20.23
CA PRO A 406 8.67 -6.13 21.27
C PRO A 406 7.51 -6.99 21.81
N THR A 407 7.10 -8.04 21.11
CA THR A 407 5.82 -8.74 21.36
C THR A 407 5.95 -10.08 22.10
N GLY A 408 7.13 -10.38 22.67
CA GLY A 408 7.43 -11.68 23.30
C GLY A 408 6.43 -12.14 24.37
N ARG A 409 5.40 -12.88 23.96
CA ARG A 409 4.53 -13.68 24.83
C ARG A 409 5.16 -15.06 25.04
N SER A 410 5.48 -15.38 26.28
CA SER A 410 5.84 -16.72 26.73
C SER A 410 4.56 -17.56 26.94
N GLY A 411 4.28 -18.49 26.03
CA GLY A 411 3.12 -19.39 26.14
C GLY A 411 3.17 -20.62 25.22
N ALA A 412 3.78 -21.69 25.72
CA ALA A 412 3.53 -23.13 25.49
C ALA A 412 3.40 -23.75 24.07
N THR A 413 4.37 -24.64 23.79
CA THR A 413 4.26 -25.99 23.15
C THR A 413 3.29 -26.19 21.98
N SER A 414 3.77 -25.92 20.76
CA SER A 414 3.29 -26.53 19.52
C SER A 414 4.49 -26.91 18.63
N SER A 415 4.25 -27.78 17.65
CA SER A 415 5.25 -28.45 16.79
C SER A 415 6.37 -27.54 16.26
N SER A 416 7.61 -28.05 16.29
CA SER A 416 8.86 -27.26 16.19
C SER A 416 9.10 -26.47 14.90
N SER A 417 8.38 -26.72 13.79
CA SER A 417 8.54 -25.96 12.54
C SER A 417 7.57 -24.77 12.43
N SER A 418 6.30 -24.94 12.82
CA SER A 418 5.31 -23.84 12.86
C SER A 418 5.69 -22.79 13.91
N ALA A 419 6.19 -23.24 15.07
CA ALA A 419 6.64 -22.36 16.14
C ALA A 419 7.93 -21.57 15.81
N MET A 420 8.70 -21.99 14.79
CA MET A 420 9.89 -21.26 14.33
C MET A 420 9.50 -20.05 13.49
N TYR A 421 8.54 -20.22 12.58
CA TYR A 421 8.05 -19.14 11.72
C TYR A 421 7.27 -18.05 12.45
N GLU A 422 6.52 -18.43 13.49
CA GLU A 422 5.87 -17.47 14.38
C GLU A 422 6.87 -16.52 15.07
N ARG A 423 8.17 -16.83 15.09
CA ARG A 423 9.21 -15.98 15.67
C ARG A 423 9.92 -15.09 14.66
N SER A 424 9.99 -15.52 13.39
CA SER A 424 10.76 -14.82 12.35
C SER A 424 9.92 -13.86 11.52
N ILE A 425 8.59 -13.88 11.65
CA ILE A 425 7.66 -12.98 10.95
C ILE A 425 6.73 -12.33 11.97
N GLU A 426 6.63 -11.00 11.93
CA GLU A 426 5.79 -10.22 12.84
C GLU A 426 4.94 -9.17 12.11
N VAL A 427 3.90 -8.69 12.79
CA VAL A 427 3.14 -7.51 12.36
C VAL A 427 3.92 -6.27 12.80
N LEU A 428 4.46 -5.53 11.83
CA LEU A 428 5.16 -4.28 12.08
C LEU A 428 4.18 -3.14 12.39
N THR A 429 3.11 -3.04 11.60
CA THR A 429 2.07 -2.02 11.80
C THR A 429 0.78 -2.42 11.10
N SER A 430 -0.33 -1.83 11.53
CA SER A 430 -1.63 -2.01 10.88
C SER A 430 -2.41 -0.70 10.83
N VAL A 431 -3.17 -0.51 9.76
CA VAL A 431 -4.16 0.57 9.64
C VAL A 431 -5.47 0.06 9.06
N PHE A 432 -6.59 0.53 9.62
CA PHE A 432 -7.91 0.43 9.01
C PHE A 432 -8.12 1.60 8.04
N ARG A 433 -8.35 1.30 6.76
CA ARG A 433 -8.64 2.27 5.71
C ARG A 433 -10.15 2.47 5.59
N ALA A 434 -10.70 3.42 6.34
CA ALA A 434 -12.11 3.75 6.31
C ALA A 434 -12.46 4.53 5.03
N GLY A 435 -13.12 3.88 4.08
CA GLY A 435 -13.45 4.43 2.76
C GLY A 435 -14.47 5.58 2.81
N LEU A 436 -14.26 6.59 1.98
CA LEU A 436 -15.21 7.70 1.83
C LEU A 436 -16.36 7.34 0.88
N ALA A 437 -17.58 7.78 1.21
CA ALA A 437 -18.77 7.54 0.42
C ALA A 437 -18.62 8.05 -1.02
N GLY A 438 -19.09 7.24 -1.97
CA GLY A 438 -19.02 7.55 -3.41
C GLY A 438 -17.67 7.25 -4.08
N ALA A 439 -16.64 6.86 -3.32
CA ALA A 439 -15.42 6.30 -3.88
C ALA A 439 -15.68 4.88 -4.41
N LYS A 440 -14.95 4.47 -5.45
CA LYS A 440 -15.02 3.10 -6.00
C LYS A 440 -14.22 2.09 -5.17
N THR A 441 -13.26 2.57 -4.39
CA THR A 441 -12.27 1.80 -3.62
C THR A 441 -11.85 2.63 -2.41
N ASP A 442 -11.30 2.00 -1.38
CA ASP A 442 -10.74 2.65 -0.19
C ASP A 442 -9.40 3.39 -0.41
N HIS A 443 -8.90 3.48 -1.65
CA HIS A 443 -7.81 4.41 -2.00
C HIS A 443 -8.10 5.87 -1.64
N VAL A 444 -9.38 6.21 -1.45
CA VAL A 444 -9.82 7.48 -0.88
C VAL A 444 -10.43 7.20 0.49
N SER A 445 -9.59 7.24 1.53
CA SER A 445 -9.96 6.86 2.89
C SER A 445 -9.33 7.76 3.96
N ILE A 446 -9.80 7.58 5.18
CA ILE A 446 -9.10 7.97 6.41
C ILE A 446 -8.43 6.71 6.98
N CYS A 447 -7.15 6.79 7.31
CA CYS A 447 -6.39 5.68 7.86
C CYS A 447 -6.36 5.78 9.39
N PHE A 448 -6.98 4.82 10.07
CA PHE A 448 -6.98 4.71 11.53
C PHE A 448 -5.95 3.65 11.94
N PRO A 449 -4.90 3.99 12.72
CA PRO A 449 -3.93 2.98 13.18
C PRO A 449 -4.65 1.94 14.04
N VAL A 450 -4.27 0.67 13.91
CA VAL A 450 -4.77 -0.42 14.75
C VAL A 450 -3.66 -0.83 15.69
N ASP A 451 -3.93 -0.89 16.99
CA ASP A 451 -2.97 -1.36 17.98
C ASP A 451 -3.01 -2.89 18.16
N ASP A 452 -2.19 -3.39 19.09
CA ASP A 452 -2.10 -4.83 19.39
C ASP A 452 -3.38 -5.41 19.99
N ALA A 453 -4.29 -4.60 20.54
CA ALA A 453 -5.59 -5.06 21.03
C ALA A 453 -6.65 -5.09 19.92
N GLY A 454 -6.35 -4.57 18.73
CA GLY A 454 -7.32 -4.33 17.68
C GLY A 454 -8.11 -3.03 17.87
N GLU A 455 -7.68 -2.14 18.78
CA GLU A 455 -8.30 -0.84 19.01
C GLU A 455 -7.85 0.15 17.93
N LEU A 456 -8.81 0.90 17.39
CA LEU A 456 -8.57 1.92 16.38
C LEU A 456 -8.13 3.24 17.04
N GLY A 457 -6.95 3.75 16.71
CA GLY A 457 -6.51 5.07 17.16
C GLY A 457 -7.12 6.22 16.35
N CYS A 458 -6.59 7.44 16.49
CA CYS A 458 -7.07 8.60 15.71
C CYS A 458 -6.68 8.48 14.23
N GLY A 459 -7.67 8.71 13.36
CA GLY A 459 -7.50 8.68 11.91
C GLY A 459 -6.67 9.84 11.37
N VAL A 460 -5.95 9.59 10.28
CA VAL A 460 -5.21 10.60 9.51
C VAL A 460 -5.39 10.38 8.01
N THR A 461 -5.07 11.40 7.20
CA THR A 461 -5.12 11.28 5.73
C THR A 461 -3.77 11.60 5.09
N ALA A 462 -3.39 10.77 4.13
CA ALA A 462 -2.23 11.01 3.26
C ALA A 462 -2.58 11.81 2.00
N ASN A 463 -3.85 12.18 1.80
CA ASN A 463 -4.36 12.77 0.55
C ASN A 463 -3.64 14.06 0.14
N HIS A 464 -3.08 14.82 1.10
CA HIS A 464 -2.32 16.04 0.82
C HIS A 464 -1.13 15.82 -0.13
N TRP A 465 -0.53 14.62 -0.14
CA TRP A 465 0.56 14.25 -1.06
C TRP A 465 0.10 13.99 -2.49
N TYR A 466 -1.19 13.69 -2.70
CA TYR A 466 -1.73 13.28 -4.00
C TYR A 466 -2.37 14.43 -4.80
N ASN A 467 -2.32 15.64 -4.26
CA ASN A 467 -2.90 16.80 -4.92
C ASN A 467 -1.89 17.45 -5.88
N LEU A 468 -1.99 17.07 -7.15
CA LEU A 468 -1.12 17.55 -8.23
C LEU A 468 -1.65 18.84 -8.88
N GLY A 469 -0.73 19.66 -9.38
CA GLY A 469 -1.02 20.77 -10.28
C GLY A 469 -1.07 22.14 -9.59
N TRP A 470 -0.88 23.17 -10.40
CA TRP A 470 -0.71 24.57 -9.95
C TRP A 470 -1.88 25.12 -9.15
N ARG A 471 -3.10 24.57 -9.32
CA ARG A 471 -4.31 24.98 -8.59
C ARG A 471 -4.21 24.71 -7.08
N HIS A 472 -3.28 23.86 -6.68
CA HIS A 472 -3.07 23.41 -5.31
C HIS A 472 -1.86 24.05 -4.63
N VAL A 473 -1.04 24.80 -5.37
CA VAL A 473 0.10 25.57 -4.84
C VAL A 473 -0.38 26.48 -3.72
N MET A 474 0.21 26.34 -2.52
CA MET A 474 -0.11 27.13 -1.31
C MET A 474 -1.56 27.02 -0.79
N ARG A 475 -2.39 26.13 -1.35
CA ARG A 475 -3.79 25.94 -0.91
C ARG A 475 -3.98 24.68 -0.05
N ILE A 476 -2.95 23.87 0.06
CA ILE A 476 -2.99 22.58 0.75
C ILE A 476 -2.13 22.68 1.99
N PRO A 477 -2.63 22.23 3.15
CA PRO A 477 -1.82 22.06 4.34
C PRO A 477 -0.55 21.27 4.01
N ALA A 478 0.62 21.81 4.37
CA ALA A 478 1.89 21.12 4.14
C ALA A 478 2.06 19.86 5.02
N SER A 479 1.11 19.58 5.92
CA SER A 479 1.08 18.41 6.78
C SER A 479 -0.33 17.84 6.92
N ALA A 480 -0.42 16.56 7.30
CA ALA A 480 -1.65 15.98 7.84
C ALA A 480 -1.90 16.57 9.25
N SER A 481 -2.37 17.82 9.30
CA SER A 481 -2.62 18.51 10.58
C SER A 481 -3.94 18.13 11.22
N ALA A 482 -4.86 17.53 10.46
CA ALA A 482 -6.14 17.07 10.98
C ALA A 482 -6.02 15.60 11.40
N THR A 483 -6.48 15.34 12.62
CA THR A 483 -6.73 14.01 13.17
C THR A 483 -8.24 13.84 13.30
N TRP A 484 -8.72 12.61 13.11
CA TRP A 484 -10.14 12.29 13.14
C TRP A 484 -10.43 11.23 14.20
N GLU A 485 -11.25 11.56 15.19
CA GLU A 485 -11.84 10.56 16.08
C GLU A 485 -13.08 9.93 15.44
N GLU A 486 -13.83 10.73 14.68
CA GLU A 486 -15.02 10.33 13.95
C GLU A 486 -14.78 10.30 12.44
N HIS A 487 -15.52 9.44 11.74
CA HIS A 487 -15.51 9.43 10.28
C HIS A 487 -16.12 10.73 9.73
N PRO A 488 -15.41 11.51 8.89
CA PRO A 488 -15.75 12.89 8.57
C PRO A 488 -17.06 13.09 7.80
N GLN A 489 -17.62 12.02 7.20
CA GLN A 489 -18.88 12.09 6.44
C GLN A 489 -20.10 11.54 7.19
N SER A 490 -19.90 10.67 8.18
CA SER A 490 -21.01 10.06 8.94
C SER A 490 -21.10 10.60 10.37
N GLY A 491 -20.03 11.18 10.91
CA GLY A 491 -19.95 11.57 12.32
C GLY A 491 -19.93 10.36 13.27
N HIS A 492 -19.71 9.15 12.75
CA HIS A 492 -19.62 7.96 13.59
C HIS A 492 -18.26 7.90 14.25
N LEU A 493 -18.23 7.61 15.55
CA LEU A 493 -16.99 7.40 16.30
C LEU A 493 -16.28 6.16 15.76
N VAL A 494 -15.01 6.31 15.39
CA VAL A 494 -14.14 5.24 14.89
C VAL A 494 -12.99 5.01 15.85
N ALA A 495 -12.34 6.08 16.32
CA ALA A 495 -11.30 5.97 17.33
C ALA A 495 -11.87 5.39 18.65
N GLY A 496 -11.11 4.49 19.28
CA GLY A 496 -11.51 3.72 20.45
C GLY A 496 -12.41 2.52 20.16
N GLN A 497 -12.83 2.29 18.91
CA GLN A 497 -13.54 1.06 18.55
C GLN A 497 -12.56 -0.10 18.47
N VAL A 498 -12.99 -1.29 18.91
CA VAL A 498 -12.17 -2.51 18.88
C VAL A 498 -12.69 -3.43 17.78
N ILE A 499 -11.79 -3.90 16.91
CA ILE A 499 -12.11 -4.88 15.88
C ILE A 499 -12.24 -6.27 16.53
N PRO A 500 -13.42 -6.92 16.45
CA PRO A 500 -13.61 -8.24 17.02
C PRO A 500 -12.62 -9.26 16.45
N ASP A 501 -12.07 -10.09 17.33
CA ASP A 501 -11.17 -11.19 16.97
C ASP A 501 -10.00 -10.77 16.07
N TRP A 502 -9.49 -9.53 16.22
CA TRP A 502 -8.43 -8.94 15.38
C TRP A 502 -7.28 -9.90 15.07
N TRP A 503 -6.73 -10.53 16.11
CA TRP A 503 -5.62 -11.47 15.95
C TRP A 503 -6.06 -12.73 15.20
N ALA A 504 -7.12 -13.38 15.66
CA ALA A 504 -7.60 -14.64 15.08
C ALA A 504 -8.12 -14.49 13.64
N SER A 505 -8.44 -13.27 13.19
CA SER A 505 -9.00 -12.98 11.86
C SER A 505 -7.98 -12.33 10.93
N VAL A 506 -7.59 -11.08 11.21
CA VAL A 506 -6.87 -10.24 10.25
C VAL A 506 -5.36 -10.41 10.38
N ALA A 507 -4.82 -10.29 11.60
CA ALA A 507 -3.37 -10.34 11.80
C ALA A 507 -2.80 -11.74 11.52
N SER A 508 -3.43 -12.80 12.03
CA SER A 508 -3.01 -14.18 11.77
C SER A 508 -3.07 -14.53 10.28
N LEU A 509 -4.09 -14.07 9.55
CA LEU A 509 -4.17 -14.29 8.10
C LEU A 509 -3.00 -13.63 7.35
N ALA A 510 -2.63 -12.40 7.70
CA ALA A 510 -1.49 -11.70 7.10
C ALA A 510 -0.14 -12.37 7.43
N LEU A 511 0.04 -12.83 8.68
CA LEU A 511 1.24 -13.55 9.10
C LEU A 511 1.37 -14.91 8.38
N GLN A 512 0.28 -15.67 8.32
CA GLN A 512 0.23 -16.94 7.60
C GLN A 512 0.51 -16.74 6.11
N ALA A 513 -0.10 -15.73 5.50
CA ALA A 513 0.14 -15.41 4.10
C ALA A 513 1.62 -15.10 3.82
N HIS A 514 2.28 -14.31 4.66
CA HIS A 514 3.70 -14.02 4.53
C HIS A 514 4.56 -15.28 4.65
N ALA A 515 4.32 -16.09 5.69
CA ALA A 515 5.07 -17.33 5.91
C ALA A 515 4.95 -18.31 4.73
N LEU A 516 3.79 -18.39 4.08
CA LEU A 516 3.53 -19.36 3.03
C LEU A 516 3.88 -18.88 1.63
N LEU A 517 3.64 -17.60 1.31
CA LEU A 517 3.78 -17.08 -0.05
C LEU A 517 5.17 -16.53 -0.34
N ALA A 518 5.79 -15.85 0.62
CA ALA A 518 7.00 -15.07 0.39
C ALA A 518 7.85 -14.90 1.67
N PRO A 519 8.22 -15.98 2.39
CA PRO A 519 8.83 -15.89 3.71
C PRO A 519 10.14 -15.12 3.75
N ALA A 520 10.90 -15.08 2.65
CA ALA A 520 12.18 -14.37 2.59
C ALA A 520 12.05 -12.88 2.22
N VAL A 521 10.87 -12.41 1.85
CA VAL A 521 10.68 -11.00 1.47
C VAL A 521 10.68 -10.14 2.74
N PRO A 522 11.51 -9.08 2.86
CA PRO A 522 11.70 -8.39 4.12
C PRO A 522 10.44 -7.75 4.71
N LEU A 523 9.62 -7.15 3.84
CA LEU A 523 8.45 -6.36 4.21
C LEU A 523 7.34 -6.57 3.20
N ILE A 524 6.13 -6.82 3.69
CA ILE A 524 4.94 -6.97 2.85
C ILE A 524 3.75 -6.27 3.50
N GLY A 525 3.03 -5.47 2.72
CA GLY A 525 1.74 -4.92 3.08
C GLY A 525 0.61 -5.77 2.52
N TRP A 526 -0.24 -6.30 3.39
CA TRP A 526 -1.39 -7.12 3.05
C TRP A 526 -2.66 -6.29 3.13
N ASP A 527 -3.47 -6.33 2.07
CA ASP A 527 -4.82 -5.81 2.12
C ASP A 527 -5.79 -6.93 2.52
N VAL A 528 -6.34 -6.82 3.72
CA VAL A 528 -7.27 -7.79 4.30
C VAL A 528 -8.67 -7.18 4.39
N ALA A 529 -9.67 -7.87 3.88
CA ALA A 529 -11.06 -7.48 3.98
C ALA A 529 -11.81 -8.31 5.02
N LEU A 530 -12.76 -7.67 5.72
CA LEU A 530 -13.79 -8.34 6.51
C LEU A 530 -15.12 -8.20 5.77
N PRO A 531 -15.53 -9.21 4.97
CA PRO A 531 -16.76 -9.13 4.20
C PRO A 531 -18.01 -9.25 5.09
N ALA A 532 -19.15 -8.77 4.60
CA ALA A 532 -20.46 -8.92 5.25
C ALA A 532 -20.86 -10.40 5.43
N GLU A 533 -20.46 -11.24 4.47
CA GLU A 533 -20.70 -12.67 4.46
C GLU A 533 -19.37 -13.40 4.20
N GLY A 534 -19.14 -14.49 4.93
CA GLY A 534 -17.92 -15.30 4.80
C GLY A 534 -16.81 -14.94 5.79
N GLU A 535 -15.64 -15.51 5.55
CA GLU A 535 -14.44 -15.35 6.38
C GLU A 535 -13.59 -14.15 5.92
N PRO A 536 -12.71 -13.61 6.79
CA PRO A 536 -11.68 -12.65 6.38
C PRO A 536 -10.92 -13.14 5.15
N CYS A 537 -10.59 -12.25 4.23
CA CYS A 537 -9.90 -12.65 3.00
C CYS A 537 -8.85 -11.63 2.56
N LEU A 538 -7.83 -12.12 1.86
CA LEU A 538 -6.78 -11.32 1.26
C LEU A 538 -7.23 -10.76 -0.09
N LEU A 539 -6.93 -9.50 -0.36
CA LEU A 539 -7.24 -8.84 -1.63
C LEU A 539 -6.00 -8.69 -2.51
N GLU A 540 -4.90 -8.24 -1.92
CA GLU A 540 -3.64 -8.03 -2.62
C GLU A 540 -2.45 -8.06 -1.66
N MET A 541 -1.28 -8.34 -2.24
CA MET A 541 0.02 -8.24 -1.60
C MET A 541 0.78 -7.05 -2.17
N ASN A 542 1.40 -6.22 -1.33
CA ASN A 542 2.21 -5.09 -1.76
C ASN A 542 3.59 -5.10 -1.11
N ILE A 543 4.62 -5.46 -1.88
CA ILE A 543 5.99 -5.60 -1.38
C ILE A 543 6.65 -4.22 -1.14
N SER A 544 6.34 -3.22 -1.96
CA SER A 544 6.71 -1.81 -1.69
C SER A 544 5.79 -1.17 -0.64
N ALA A 545 5.62 -1.82 0.51
CA ALA A 545 4.61 -1.48 1.50
C ALA A 545 4.79 -0.06 2.04
N ASN A 546 3.68 0.66 2.17
CA ASN A 546 3.61 1.90 2.91
C ASN A 546 3.06 1.61 4.31
N ASN A 547 3.62 2.22 5.34
CA ASN A 547 3.13 2.07 6.71
C ASN A 547 1.87 2.93 6.97
N PHE A 548 1.45 3.79 6.03
CA PHE A 548 0.21 4.61 6.05
C PHE A 548 -0.07 5.38 7.36
N ASN A 549 0.99 5.81 8.05
CA ASN A 549 0.94 6.44 9.38
C ASN A 549 0.41 5.52 10.51
N GLY A 550 0.48 4.21 10.33
CA GLY A 550 0.29 3.24 11.41
C GLY A 550 1.28 3.47 12.55
N ALA A 551 0.90 3.02 13.75
CA ALA A 551 1.78 3.01 14.91
C ALA A 551 2.76 1.84 14.79
N TYR A 552 4.04 2.09 15.06
CA TYR A 552 5.09 1.06 15.11
C TYR A 552 6.29 1.58 15.89
N ASP A 553 7.10 0.65 16.39
CA ASP A 553 8.40 0.97 16.98
C ASP A 553 9.37 1.44 15.90
N ARG A 554 9.68 2.73 15.92
CA ARG A 554 10.57 3.36 14.93
C ARG A 554 12.03 3.02 15.13
N GLU A 555 12.44 2.77 16.36
CA GLU A 555 13.82 2.42 16.68
C GLU A 555 14.09 1.00 16.23
N GLY A 556 13.27 0.04 16.68
CA GLY A 556 13.34 -1.34 16.20
C GLY A 556 13.21 -1.49 14.69
N TYR A 557 12.35 -0.68 14.04
CA TYR A 557 12.27 -0.64 12.58
C TYR A 557 13.55 -0.09 11.91
N ALA A 558 14.18 0.94 12.48
CA ALA A 558 15.44 1.46 11.95
C ALA A 558 16.56 0.42 12.09
N ASP A 559 16.62 -0.30 13.21
CA ASP A 559 17.59 -1.37 13.45
C ASP A 559 17.38 -2.56 12.51
N LEU A 560 16.12 -2.93 12.25
CA LEU A 560 15.76 -3.93 11.25
C LEU A 560 16.26 -3.53 9.86
N LEU A 561 15.97 -2.31 9.42
CA LEU A 561 16.45 -1.79 8.13
C LEU A 561 17.98 -1.74 8.05
N CYS A 562 18.63 -1.33 9.14
CA CYS A 562 20.09 -1.29 9.23
C CYS A 562 20.69 -2.69 9.03
N SER A 563 20.13 -3.69 9.71
CA SER A 563 20.53 -5.10 9.60
C SER A 563 20.38 -5.62 8.17
N PHE A 564 19.24 -5.32 7.53
CA PHE A 564 19.03 -5.67 6.12
C PHE A 564 20.01 -4.98 5.17
N PHE A 565 20.23 -3.67 5.31
CA PHE A 565 21.16 -2.95 4.44
C PHE A 565 22.60 -3.42 4.62
N ALA A 566 23.00 -3.76 5.85
CA ALA A 566 24.30 -4.36 6.14
C ALA A 566 24.47 -5.69 5.42
N GLU A 567 23.48 -6.58 5.53
CA GLU A 567 23.54 -7.90 4.92
C GLU A 567 23.45 -7.85 3.39
N LEU A 568 22.60 -6.99 2.82
CA LEU A 568 22.52 -6.77 1.38
C LEU A 568 23.83 -6.23 0.81
N GLY A 569 24.52 -5.35 1.55
CA GLY A 569 25.85 -4.87 1.18
C GLY A 569 26.88 -5.99 1.09
N ARG A 570 26.85 -6.94 2.02
CA ARG A 570 27.74 -8.12 2.00
C ARG A 570 27.40 -9.04 0.83
N ALA A 571 26.13 -9.36 0.65
CA ALA A 571 25.67 -10.25 -0.42
C ALA A 571 25.94 -9.69 -1.83
N GLU A 572 25.80 -8.37 -2.03
CA GLU A 572 26.16 -7.70 -3.30
C GLU A 572 27.67 -7.81 -3.59
N GLU A 573 28.52 -7.64 -2.56
CA GLU A 573 29.96 -7.79 -2.69
C GLU A 573 30.36 -9.24 -3.00
N GLU A 574 29.74 -10.22 -2.33
CA GLU A 574 29.92 -11.66 -2.61
C GLU A 574 29.61 -11.98 -4.08
N GLN A 575 28.48 -11.51 -4.60
CA GLN A 575 28.11 -11.71 -6.01
C GLN A 575 29.10 -11.06 -6.97
N ARG A 576 29.58 -9.86 -6.65
CA ARG A 576 30.57 -9.13 -7.45
C ARG A 576 31.91 -9.88 -7.50
N LEU A 577 32.34 -10.47 -6.39
CA LEU A 577 33.56 -11.27 -6.33
C LEU A 577 33.41 -12.58 -7.09
N ALA A 578 32.28 -13.27 -6.94
CA ALA A 578 31.98 -14.50 -7.68
C ALA A 578 31.94 -14.26 -9.20
N GLY A 579 31.31 -13.18 -9.65
CA GLY A 579 31.24 -12.81 -11.08
C GLY A 579 32.57 -12.36 -11.69
N ARG A 580 33.61 -12.11 -10.88
CA ARG A 580 34.99 -11.87 -11.37
C ARG A 580 35.83 -13.14 -11.47
N ALA A 581 35.43 -14.19 -10.76
CA ALA A 581 36.17 -15.44 -10.69
C ALA A 581 35.77 -16.45 -11.78
N GLY A 582 34.57 -16.33 -12.33
CA GLY A 582 34.10 -17.04 -13.53
C GLY A 582 34.28 -16.22 -14.79
#